data_AF-A0A8H5HTN7-F1
#
_entry.id   AF-A0A8H5HTN7-F1
#
_cell.length_a   1.000
_cell.length_b   1.000
_cell.length_c   1.000
_cell.angle_alpha   90.00
_cell.angle_beta   90.00
_cell.angle_gamma   90.00
#
_symmetry.space_group_name_H-M   'P 1'
#
loop_
_entity.id
_entity.type
_entity.pdbx_description
1 polymer ?
#
loop_
_entity_poly.entity_id
_entity_poly.type
_entity_poly.pdbx_seq_one_letter_code
_entity_poly.pdbx_strand_id
1 'polypeptide(L)'
;MRPYFCLPFLISPVLSGFLNVTVDDTNPRIAYSPQNAWNLVDSSQNNSQTEPDTGRAYNYTLHKAKSIASDGALSLFANITFTGSAVYVFGALAGAPSTTPSTLIGFYIDGQLINNFTSPEQIMSSPSAYNVSLFSKTGLGDGEHILNIADGPDSLVLLDYIVYTTEDENTLPSSSSSPLPLSHVTAKVVATAVIVPIVAFLLSVIAFCVYRRRRQRRKTANLPYLRNWKRDTVTPVPMPAMNSWSIEPITLPPSHPASGYVNGSGKPATKSVPSAPPSSITGSQLAAAYRTVSEAPKSFQTDARTEVSSASTSTYGKVIYIHGLSGDSYSTYLHS
;
A
#
# COMPACT_ATOMS: atom_id res chain seq x y z
N MET A 1 46.74 -26.00 -44.99
CA MET A 1 45.78 -25.13 -44.29
C MET A 1 45.03 -25.98 -43.27
N ARG A 2 45.17 -25.68 -41.97
CA ARG A 2 44.47 -26.43 -40.89
C ARG A 2 43.18 -25.67 -40.54
N PRO A 3 42.01 -26.32 -40.53
CA PRO A 3 40.77 -25.67 -40.11
C PRO A 3 40.75 -25.55 -38.58
N TYR A 4 40.67 -24.34 -38.07
CA TYR A 4 40.41 -24.09 -36.66
C TYR A 4 38.93 -24.41 -36.38
N PHE A 5 38.70 -25.50 -35.67
CA PHE A 5 37.39 -25.82 -35.11
C PHE A 5 37.15 -24.93 -33.88
N CYS A 6 36.38 -23.85 -34.04
CA CYS A 6 35.83 -23.12 -32.91
C CYS A 6 34.75 -24.00 -32.26
N LEU A 7 35.08 -24.60 -31.11
CA LEU A 7 34.09 -25.21 -30.23
C LEU A 7 33.16 -24.11 -29.72
N PRO A 8 31.83 -24.19 -29.94
CA PRO A 8 30.90 -23.26 -29.35
C PRO A 8 30.91 -23.48 -27.84
N PHE A 9 31.33 -22.46 -27.09
CA PHE A 9 31.13 -22.41 -25.65
C PHE A 9 29.61 -22.40 -25.40
N LEU A 10 29.08 -23.53 -24.97
CA LEU A 10 27.71 -23.61 -24.45
C LEU A 10 27.70 -22.95 -23.08
N ILE A 11 27.44 -21.64 -23.05
CA ILE A 11 27.16 -20.93 -21.82
C ILE A 11 25.74 -21.33 -21.43
N SER A 12 25.60 -22.19 -20.42
CA SER A 12 24.30 -22.47 -19.81
C SER A 12 23.82 -21.18 -19.12
N PRO A 13 22.62 -20.66 -19.44
CA PRO A 13 22.08 -19.53 -18.70
C PRO A 13 21.85 -19.97 -17.25
N VAL A 14 22.49 -19.28 -16.32
CA VAL A 14 22.13 -19.40 -14.89
C VAL A 14 20.76 -18.73 -14.77
N LEU A 15 19.71 -19.51 -14.50
CA LEU A 15 18.43 -18.94 -14.08
C LEU A 15 18.61 -18.45 -12.64
N SER A 16 18.76 -17.14 -12.44
CA SER A 16 18.55 -16.52 -11.13
C SER A 16 17.07 -16.71 -10.77
N GLY A 17 16.82 -17.35 -9.63
CA GLY A 17 15.45 -17.53 -9.11
C GLY A 17 14.99 -16.25 -8.43
N PHE A 18 13.73 -15.87 -8.61
CA PHE A 18 13.12 -14.80 -7.84
C PHE A 18 12.45 -15.36 -6.59
N LEU A 19 12.75 -14.77 -5.43
CA LEU A 19 12.19 -15.12 -4.13
C LEU A 19 11.26 -14.00 -3.65
N ASN A 20 10.05 -14.36 -3.21
CA ASN A 20 9.15 -13.42 -2.55
C ASN A 20 9.40 -13.41 -1.04
N VAL A 21 9.68 -12.23 -0.50
CA VAL A 21 9.85 -11.98 0.93
C VAL A 21 8.62 -11.26 1.45
N THR A 22 7.98 -11.82 2.48
CA THR A 22 6.82 -11.21 3.14
C THR A 22 7.29 -10.52 4.42
N VAL A 23 6.87 -9.27 4.59
CA VAL A 23 7.14 -8.43 5.76
C VAL A 23 5.79 -8.11 6.42
N ASP A 24 5.62 -8.67 7.61
CA ASP A 24 4.49 -8.44 8.50
C ASP A 24 4.40 -6.97 8.94
N ASP A 25 3.19 -6.45 9.19
CA ASP A 25 2.99 -5.07 9.68
C ASP A 25 3.65 -4.80 11.04
N THR A 26 3.85 -5.82 11.87
CA THR A 26 4.58 -5.65 13.15
C THR A 26 6.10 -5.69 13.00
N ASN A 27 6.61 -5.88 11.78
CA ASN A 27 8.05 -5.96 11.56
C ASN A 27 8.72 -4.61 11.82
N PRO A 28 9.81 -4.56 12.62
CA PRO A 28 10.49 -3.30 12.97
C PRO A 28 11.18 -2.61 11.77
N ARG A 29 11.24 -3.26 10.60
CA ARG A 29 11.69 -2.62 9.35
C ARG A 29 10.67 -1.60 8.81
N ILE A 30 9.42 -1.66 9.25
CA ILE A 30 8.39 -0.69 8.90
C ILE A 30 8.42 0.44 9.94
N ALA A 31 8.78 1.64 9.50
CA ALA A 31 8.77 2.83 10.32
C ALA A 31 7.43 3.56 10.16
N TYR A 32 6.67 3.65 11.25
CA TYR A 32 5.40 4.36 11.30
C TYR A 32 5.59 5.78 11.86
N SER A 33 5.02 6.77 11.17
CA SER A 33 5.09 8.18 11.56
C SER A 33 3.74 8.87 11.39
N PRO A 34 3.36 9.78 12.30
CA PRO A 34 3.93 9.93 13.64
C PRO A 34 3.65 8.69 14.50
N GLN A 35 4.55 8.38 15.44
CA GLN A 35 4.58 7.11 16.18
C GLN A 35 3.28 6.77 16.94
N ASN A 36 2.46 7.77 17.28
CA ASN A 36 1.23 7.59 18.06
C ASN A 36 -0.06 7.62 17.20
N ALA A 37 0.06 7.79 15.88
CA ALA A 37 -1.13 7.82 15.01
C ALA A 37 -1.45 6.46 14.38
N TRP A 38 -0.48 5.53 14.41
CA TRP A 38 -0.65 4.15 13.96
C TRP A 38 -0.89 3.25 15.17
N ASN A 39 -2.08 2.70 15.25
CA ASN A 39 -2.49 1.83 16.34
C ASN A 39 -2.40 0.38 15.86
N LEU A 40 -1.64 -0.45 16.57
CA LEU A 40 -1.68 -1.89 16.38
C LEU A 40 -3.04 -2.42 16.85
N VAL A 41 -3.72 -3.13 15.97
CA VAL A 41 -4.94 -3.88 16.24
C VAL A 41 -4.56 -5.36 16.21
N ASP A 42 -4.80 -6.06 17.32
CA ASP A 42 -4.51 -7.49 17.45
C ASP A 42 -5.72 -8.25 18.01
N SER A 43 -5.59 -9.57 18.15
CA SER A 43 -6.66 -10.43 18.68
C SER A 43 -7.10 -10.09 20.11
N SER A 44 -6.29 -9.36 20.89
CA SER A 44 -6.60 -8.99 22.27
C SER A 44 -7.57 -7.81 22.37
N GLN A 45 -7.71 -7.02 21.30
CA GLN A 45 -8.54 -5.81 21.26
C GLN A 45 -9.91 -5.99 20.57
N ASN A 46 -10.27 -7.21 20.16
CA ASN A 46 -11.49 -7.54 19.39
C ASN A 46 -12.81 -7.47 20.19
N ASN A 47 -13.03 -6.39 20.94
CA ASN A 47 -14.22 -6.24 21.78
C ASN A 47 -15.30 -5.34 21.15
N SER A 48 -15.03 -4.70 20.00
CA SER A 48 -16.00 -3.85 19.30
C SER A 48 -16.39 -4.44 17.94
N GLN A 49 -17.71 -4.50 17.68
CA GLN A 49 -18.29 -4.92 16.41
C GLN A 49 -17.89 -4.03 15.22
N THR A 50 -17.31 -2.85 15.48
CA THR A 50 -16.85 -1.90 14.46
C THR A 50 -15.38 -2.03 14.10
N GLU A 51 -14.61 -2.84 14.83
CA GLU A 51 -13.19 -3.06 14.53
C GLU A 51 -13.01 -4.19 13.50
N PRO A 52 -11.98 -4.13 12.65
CA PRO A 52 -11.63 -5.24 11.79
C PRO A 52 -11.31 -6.50 12.62
N ASP A 53 -11.95 -7.62 12.28
CA ASP A 53 -11.58 -8.96 12.75
C ASP A 53 -10.13 -9.32 12.37
N THR A 54 -9.21 -9.14 13.30
CA THR A 54 -7.78 -9.50 13.15
C THR A 54 -7.57 -11.00 12.96
N GLY A 55 -8.55 -11.85 13.28
CA GLY A 55 -8.55 -13.29 12.95
C GLY A 55 -8.37 -13.59 11.45
N ARG A 56 -8.60 -12.59 10.60
CA ARG A 56 -8.52 -12.66 9.13
C ARG A 56 -7.31 -11.91 8.55
N ALA A 57 -6.58 -11.15 9.36
CA ALA A 57 -5.36 -10.47 8.96
C ALA A 57 -4.17 -11.44 8.95
N TYR A 58 -3.10 -11.09 8.25
CA TYR A 58 -1.87 -11.84 8.29
C TYR A 58 -1.29 -11.82 9.70
N ASN A 59 -0.87 -12.99 10.20
CA ASN A 59 -0.32 -13.15 11.55
C ASN A 59 -1.18 -12.59 12.71
N TYR A 60 -2.48 -12.40 12.48
CA TYR A 60 -3.44 -11.89 13.45
C TYR A 60 -3.18 -10.45 13.95
N THR A 61 -2.49 -9.65 13.15
CA THR A 61 -2.14 -8.24 13.45
C THR A 61 -2.49 -7.33 12.29
N LEU A 62 -2.77 -6.07 12.59
CA LEU A 62 -3.01 -5.04 11.59
C LEU A 62 -2.68 -3.65 12.16
N HIS A 63 -2.00 -2.81 11.39
CA HIS A 63 -1.75 -1.42 11.75
C HIS A 63 -2.83 -0.50 11.18
N LYS A 64 -3.54 0.17 12.09
CA LYS A 64 -4.63 1.10 11.78
C LYS A 64 -4.19 2.55 11.96
N ALA A 65 -4.38 3.36 10.93
CA ALA A 65 -4.19 4.81 10.97
C ALA A 65 -5.45 5.51 10.45
N LYS A 66 -5.87 6.58 11.12
CA LYS A 66 -7.00 7.40 10.69
C LYS A 66 -6.57 8.86 10.59
N SER A 67 -6.62 9.40 9.38
CA SER A 67 -6.48 10.83 9.13
C SER A 67 -7.74 11.56 9.56
N ILE A 68 -7.58 12.77 10.11
CA ILE A 68 -8.70 13.66 10.41
C ILE A 68 -8.57 14.85 9.47
N ALA A 69 -9.60 15.18 8.68
CA ALA A 69 -9.63 16.43 7.92
C ALA A 69 -9.72 17.62 8.88
N SER A 70 -8.58 18.10 9.32
CA SER A 70 -8.43 19.36 10.06
C SER A 70 -7.33 20.17 9.42
N ASP A 71 -7.49 21.49 9.38
CA ASP A 71 -6.45 22.42 8.94
C ASP A 71 -5.23 22.25 9.86
N GLY A 72 -4.23 21.50 9.41
CA GLY A 72 -3.05 21.13 10.20
C GLY A 72 -2.92 19.64 10.54
N ALA A 73 -3.73 18.77 9.96
CA ALA A 73 -3.59 17.33 10.13
C ALA A 73 -2.19 16.86 9.72
N LEU A 74 -1.54 16.10 10.61
CA LEU A 74 -0.25 15.49 10.32
C LEU A 74 -0.45 14.37 9.30
N SER A 75 0.28 14.43 8.19
CA SER A 75 0.33 13.31 7.24
C SER A 75 0.90 12.06 7.94
N LEU A 76 0.20 10.95 7.77
CA LEU A 76 0.55 9.65 8.31
C LEU A 76 1.35 8.89 7.27
N PHE A 77 2.49 8.36 7.69
CA PHE A 77 3.40 7.61 6.81
C PHE A 77 3.74 6.26 7.41
N ALA A 78 3.83 5.25 6.55
CA ALA A 78 4.57 4.02 6.81
C ALA A 78 5.69 3.90 5.77
N ASN A 79 6.92 3.70 6.23
CA ASN A 79 8.12 3.61 5.38
C ASN A 79 8.80 2.26 5.56
N ILE A 80 9.23 1.65 4.46
CA ILE A 80 10.11 0.48 4.48
C ILE A 80 11.16 0.57 3.36
N THR A 81 12.40 0.21 3.70
CA THR A 81 13.47 -0.04 2.72
C THR A 81 13.53 -1.54 2.37
N PHE A 82 13.59 -1.85 1.07
CA PHE A 82 13.72 -3.22 0.57
C PHE A 82 14.70 -3.29 -0.60
N THR A 83 15.28 -4.48 -0.82
CA THR A 83 16.13 -4.76 -1.98
C THR A 83 15.40 -5.75 -2.87
N GLY A 84 15.10 -5.38 -4.11
CA GLY A 84 14.37 -6.24 -5.02
C GLY A 84 13.74 -5.52 -6.20
N SER A 85 13.04 -6.27 -7.06
CA SER A 85 12.54 -5.80 -8.36
C SER A 85 11.03 -5.60 -8.43
N ALA A 86 10.30 -5.97 -7.38
CA ALA A 86 8.86 -5.78 -7.26
C ALA A 86 8.42 -5.62 -5.81
N VAL A 87 7.31 -4.92 -5.59
CA VAL A 87 6.67 -4.74 -4.29
C VAL A 87 5.15 -4.75 -4.41
N TYR A 88 4.49 -5.32 -3.40
CA TYR A 88 3.05 -5.48 -3.29
C TYR A 88 2.64 -5.12 -1.86
N VAL A 89 1.60 -4.30 -1.71
CA VAL A 89 1.09 -3.89 -0.40
C VAL A 89 -0.31 -4.45 -0.23
N PHE A 90 -0.50 -5.19 0.86
CA PHE A 90 -1.77 -5.79 1.23
C PHE A 90 -2.30 -5.17 2.52
N GLY A 91 -3.62 -5.05 2.58
CA GLY A 91 -4.31 -4.49 3.71
C GLY A 91 -5.73 -5.01 3.84
N ALA A 92 -6.47 -4.35 4.72
CA ALA A 92 -7.90 -4.53 4.85
C ALA A 92 -8.66 -3.29 4.35
N LEU A 93 -9.91 -3.49 3.96
CA LEU A 93 -10.87 -2.41 3.80
C LEU A 93 -11.91 -2.57 4.89
N ALA A 94 -12.04 -1.59 5.77
CA ALA A 94 -13.02 -1.60 6.86
C ALA A 94 -14.42 -1.70 6.27
N GLY A 95 -15.26 -2.62 6.74
CA GLY A 95 -16.66 -2.68 6.35
C GLY A 95 -17.44 -1.49 6.93
N ALA A 96 -18.15 -0.75 6.09
CA ALA A 96 -18.81 0.48 6.51
C ALA A 96 -20.14 0.24 7.28
N PRO A 97 -20.30 0.84 8.48
CA PRO A 97 -21.39 1.76 8.73
C PRO A 97 -21.14 3.09 7.98
N SER A 98 -22.21 3.83 7.67
CA SER A 98 -22.22 5.01 6.78
C SER A 98 -21.32 6.20 7.16
N THR A 99 -20.57 6.11 8.27
CA THR A 99 -19.72 7.17 8.83
C THR A 99 -18.23 6.85 8.77
N THR A 100 -17.84 5.71 8.18
CA THR A 100 -16.42 5.36 8.05
C THR A 100 -15.82 6.15 6.89
N PRO A 101 -14.71 6.89 7.10
CA PRO A 101 -14.04 7.59 6.01
C PRO A 101 -13.56 6.62 4.93
N SER A 102 -13.51 7.09 3.69
CA SER A 102 -12.98 6.31 2.59
C SER A 102 -11.48 6.06 2.78
N THR A 103 -10.95 4.97 2.24
CA THR A 103 -9.51 4.74 2.23
C THR A 103 -8.92 5.47 1.01
N LEU A 104 -8.08 6.47 1.25
CA LEU A 104 -7.29 7.16 0.23
C LEU A 104 -5.82 7.05 0.64
N ILE A 105 -5.00 6.46 -0.22
CA ILE A 105 -3.59 6.16 0.08
C ILE A 105 -2.72 6.54 -1.12
N GLY A 106 -1.63 7.28 -0.89
CA GLY A 106 -0.57 7.53 -1.86
C GLY A 106 0.61 6.58 -1.67
N PHE A 107 1.13 6.03 -2.77
CA PHE A 107 2.29 5.14 -2.77
C PHE A 107 3.45 5.78 -3.51
N TYR A 108 4.56 5.96 -2.80
CA TYR A 108 5.77 6.56 -3.33
C TYR A 108 6.90 5.53 -3.33
N ILE A 109 7.65 5.45 -4.43
CA ILE A 109 8.89 4.69 -4.52
C ILE A 109 10.01 5.69 -4.77
N ASP A 110 11.04 5.66 -3.93
CA ASP A 110 12.23 6.51 -4.07
C ASP A 110 11.88 8.02 -4.13
N GLY A 111 10.88 8.41 -3.34
CA GLY A 111 10.37 9.78 -3.26
C GLY A 111 9.40 10.20 -4.38
N GLN A 112 9.13 9.34 -5.36
CA GLN A 112 8.22 9.63 -6.47
C GLN A 112 6.86 8.99 -6.27
N LEU A 113 5.79 9.76 -6.42
CA LEU A 113 4.42 9.24 -6.39
C LEU A 113 4.19 8.31 -7.58
N ILE A 114 3.96 7.02 -7.31
CA ILE A 114 3.72 6.00 -8.34
C ILE A 114 2.23 5.80 -8.58
N ASN A 115 1.43 5.73 -7.52
CA ASN A 115 0.00 5.48 -7.60
C ASN A 115 -0.76 6.02 -6.38
N ASN A 116 -2.06 6.27 -6.55
CA ASN A 116 -3.00 6.45 -5.47
C ASN A 116 -4.00 5.30 -5.45
N PHE A 117 -4.36 4.83 -4.27
CA PHE A 117 -5.47 3.90 -4.07
C PHE A 117 -6.64 4.63 -3.41
N THR A 118 -7.83 4.45 -3.98
CA THR A 118 -9.08 4.89 -3.37
C THR A 118 -9.96 3.66 -3.19
N SER A 119 -10.48 3.43 -1.98
CA SER A 119 -11.43 2.35 -1.76
C SER A 119 -12.66 2.55 -2.65
N PRO A 120 -13.18 1.49 -3.29
CA PRO A 120 -14.46 1.58 -3.97
C PRO A 120 -15.54 2.01 -2.97
N GLU A 121 -16.57 2.72 -3.44
CA GLU A 121 -17.74 3.04 -2.62
C GLU A 121 -18.29 1.75 -2.01
N GLN A 122 -18.26 1.67 -0.68
CA GLN A 122 -18.73 0.50 0.01
C GLN A 122 -20.25 0.54 0.10
N ILE A 123 -20.85 -0.60 -0.26
CA ILE A 123 -22.27 -0.83 0.01
C ILE A 123 -22.41 -0.94 1.54
N MET A 124 -23.27 -0.09 2.10
CA MET A 124 -23.65 -0.15 3.52
C MET A 124 -24.00 -1.59 3.87
N SER A 125 -23.39 -2.13 4.94
CA SER A 125 -23.51 -3.54 5.40
C SER A 125 -22.54 -4.57 4.83
N SER A 126 -21.51 -4.19 4.07
CA SER A 126 -20.46 -5.14 3.69
C SER A 126 -19.51 -5.43 4.87
N PRO A 127 -19.15 -6.70 5.12
CA PRO A 127 -18.11 -7.02 6.11
C PRO A 127 -16.75 -6.52 5.62
N SER A 128 -15.81 -6.29 6.54
CA SER A 128 -14.44 -5.94 6.18
C SER A 128 -13.83 -6.96 5.20
N ALA A 129 -13.15 -6.43 4.18
CA ALA A 129 -12.37 -7.22 3.23
C ALA A 129 -10.91 -7.27 3.68
N TYR A 130 -10.25 -8.41 3.49
CA TYR A 130 -8.87 -8.67 3.91
C TYR A 130 -8.06 -9.18 2.73
N ASN A 131 -6.72 -9.12 2.85
CA ASN A 131 -5.82 -9.49 1.76
C ASN A 131 -6.18 -8.73 0.47
N VAL A 132 -6.52 -7.44 0.62
CA VAL A 132 -6.82 -6.56 -0.51
C VAL A 132 -5.49 -5.99 -0.99
N SER A 133 -5.17 -6.21 -2.27
CA SER A 133 -4.02 -5.58 -2.91
C SER A 133 -4.27 -4.09 -3.06
N LEU A 134 -3.66 -3.28 -2.19
CA LEU A 134 -3.77 -1.82 -2.21
C LEU A 134 -2.82 -1.22 -3.27
N PHE A 135 -1.67 -1.85 -3.47
CA PHE A 135 -0.66 -1.41 -4.41
C PHE A 135 0.17 -2.58 -4.94
N SER A 136 0.61 -2.47 -6.19
CA SER A 136 1.61 -3.37 -6.76
C SER A 136 2.46 -2.63 -7.77
N LYS A 137 3.76 -2.91 -7.76
CA LYS A 137 4.71 -2.38 -8.73
C LYS A 137 5.78 -3.42 -9.02
N THR A 138 5.97 -3.73 -10.29
CA THR A 138 7.02 -4.62 -10.79
C THR A 138 7.97 -3.83 -11.70
N GLY A 139 9.12 -4.43 -12.01
CA GLY A 139 10.08 -3.84 -12.94
C GLY A 139 10.78 -2.60 -12.38
N LEU A 140 11.05 -2.58 -11.08
CA LEU A 140 11.78 -1.48 -10.42
C LEU A 140 13.29 -1.47 -10.75
N GLY A 141 13.80 -2.53 -11.40
CA GLY A 141 15.22 -2.85 -11.42
C GLY A 141 15.59 -3.62 -10.16
N ASP A 142 16.63 -4.44 -10.21
CA ASP A 142 17.15 -5.04 -8.98
C ASP A 142 18.02 -4.02 -8.25
N GLY A 143 17.75 -3.78 -6.97
CA GLY A 143 18.38 -2.71 -6.21
C GLY A 143 17.65 -2.38 -4.92
N GLU A 144 18.21 -1.46 -4.15
CA GLU A 144 17.59 -0.91 -2.95
C GLU A 144 16.54 0.15 -3.33
N HIS A 145 15.36 0.05 -2.72
CA HIS A 145 14.24 0.94 -2.91
C HIS A 145 13.62 1.33 -1.57
N ILE A 146 13.00 2.51 -1.53
CA ILE A 146 12.24 3.02 -0.39
C ILE A 146 10.77 3.13 -0.77
N LEU A 147 9.92 2.32 -0.14
CA LEU A 147 8.48 2.46 -0.22
C LEU A 147 7.99 3.39 0.90
N ASN A 148 7.30 4.46 0.52
CA ASN A 148 6.52 5.28 1.44
C ASN A 148 5.03 5.14 1.12
N ILE A 149 4.24 4.83 2.15
CA ILE A 149 2.79 4.77 2.12
C ILE A 149 2.30 5.99 2.89
N ALA A 150 1.57 6.87 2.22
CA ALA A 150 1.02 8.09 2.82
C ALA A 150 -0.51 8.04 2.83
N ASP A 151 -1.14 8.50 3.91
CA ASP A 151 -2.58 8.65 3.96
C ASP A 151 -3.08 9.86 3.15
N GLY A 152 -4.33 9.80 2.74
CA GLY A 152 -5.08 10.94 2.22
C GLY A 152 -5.85 11.67 3.32
N PRO A 153 -6.32 12.90 3.07
CA PRO A 153 -7.18 13.62 4.00
C PRO A 153 -8.47 12.85 4.29
N ASP A 154 -8.89 12.83 5.55
CA ASP A 154 -10.07 12.09 6.06
C ASP A 154 -10.10 10.64 5.56
N SER A 155 -8.99 9.92 5.75
CA SER A 155 -8.86 8.54 5.30
C SER A 155 -8.59 7.55 6.43
N LEU A 156 -9.03 6.31 6.23
CA LEU A 156 -8.70 5.17 7.10
C LEU A 156 -7.76 4.22 6.35
N VAL A 157 -6.58 4.00 6.90
CA VAL A 157 -5.57 3.06 6.40
C VAL A 157 -5.49 1.85 7.33
N LEU A 158 -5.63 0.66 6.74
CA LEU A 158 -5.51 -0.63 7.43
C LEU A 158 -4.42 -1.46 6.73
N LEU A 159 -3.18 -1.37 7.21
CA LEU A 159 -2.03 -2.04 6.63
C LEU A 159 -1.78 -3.41 7.28
N ASP A 160 -1.64 -4.46 6.48
CA ASP A 160 -1.55 -5.85 6.95
C ASP A 160 -0.16 -6.45 6.69
N TYR A 161 0.32 -6.46 5.43
CA TYR A 161 1.67 -6.92 5.13
C TYR A 161 2.16 -6.40 3.78
N ILE A 162 3.47 -6.48 3.58
CA ILE A 162 4.16 -6.07 2.35
C ILE A 162 4.92 -7.27 1.80
N VAL A 163 4.83 -7.50 0.50
CA VAL A 163 5.63 -8.53 -0.19
C VAL A 163 6.57 -7.84 -1.17
N TYR A 164 7.84 -8.19 -1.17
CA TYR A 164 8.78 -7.77 -2.22
C TYR A 164 9.50 -8.97 -2.83
N THR A 165 9.95 -8.81 -4.07
CA THR A 165 10.64 -9.87 -4.81
C THR A 165 12.12 -9.55 -4.92
N THR A 166 12.99 -10.44 -4.46
CA THR A 166 14.46 -10.32 -4.53
C THR A 166 15.05 -11.47 -5.35
N GLU A 167 16.30 -11.34 -5.80
CA GLU A 167 17.04 -12.48 -6.33
C GLU A 167 17.41 -13.48 -5.22
N ASP A 168 17.30 -14.78 -5.52
CA ASP A 168 17.68 -15.86 -4.61
C ASP A 168 19.20 -16.10 -4.70
N GLU A 169 19.94 -15.49 -3.77
CA GLU A 169 21.40 -15.67 -3.65
C GLU A 169 21.78 -17.15 -3.44
N ASN A 170 20.87 -17.97 -2.92
CA ASN A 170 21.14 -19.38 -2.62
C ASN A 170 21.17 -20.27 -3.87
N THR A 171 20.78 -19.73 -5.03
CA THR A 171 20.87 -20.41 -6.33
C THR A 171 22.12 -20.03 -7.11
N LEU A 172 23.01 -19.20 -6.56
CA LEU A 172 24.34 -19.01 -7.15
C LEU A 172 25.07 -20.37 -7.08
N PRO A 173 25.41 -20.99 -8.22
CA PRO A 173 26.26 -22.16 -8.19
C PRO A 173 27.53 -21.70 -7.48
N SER A 174 27.88 -22.34 -6.36
CA SER A 174 29.18 -22.15 -5.73
C SER A 174 30.22 -22.46 -6.80
N SER A 175 30.66 -21.44 -7.53
CA SER A 175 31.78 -21.49 -8.42
C SER A 175 32.97 -21.60 -7.50
N SER A 176 33.23 -22.84 -7.08
CA SER A 176 34.47 -23.23 -6.43
C SER A 176 35.57 -22.92 -7.43
N SER A 177 36.07 -21.69 -7.38
CA SER A 177 37.34 -21.31 -7.94
C SER A 177 38.38 -22.10 -7.15
N SER A 178 38.56 -23.37 -7.54
CA SER A 178 39.70 -24.16 -7.11
C SER A 178 40.95 -23.33 -7.41
N PRO A 179 41.72 -22.91 -6.39
CA PRO A 179 42.96 -22.20 -6.62
C PRO A 179 43.88 -23.13 -7.41
N LEU A 180 44.28 -22.70 -8.60
CA LEU A 180 45.22 -23.41 -9.46
C LEU A 180 46.51 -23.73 -8.67
N PRO A 181 46.85 -25.00 -8.39
CA PRO A 181 48.22 -25.36 -8.07
C PRO A 181 48.93 -25.62 -9.41
N LEU A 182 49.79 -24.68 -9.80
CA LEU A 182 50.69 -24.84 -10.92
C LEU A 182 51.80 -25.83 -10.54
N SER A 183 51.56 -27.14 -10.65
CA SER A 183 52.63 -28.15 -10.86
C SER A 183 52.07 -29.53 -11.19
N HIS A 184 52.03 -29.82 -12.48
CA HIS A 184 52.35 -31.09 -13.13
C HIS A 184 52.53 -32.34 -12.22
N VAL A 185 51.47 -33.12 -12.00
CA VAL A 185 51.58 -34.56 -11.78
C VAL A 185 50.46 -35.29 -12.53
N THR A 186 50.90 -36.17 -13.42
CA THR A 186 50.10 -37.11 -14.20
C THR A 186 49.34 -38.05 -13.26
N ALA A 187 48.02 -37.94 -13.17
CA ALA A 187 47.20 -38.89 -12.40
C ALA A 187 45.99 -39.36 -13.20
N LYS A 188 45.81 -40.68 -13.18
CA LYS A 188 44.91 -41.47 -14.01
C LYS A 188 43.43 -41.16 -13.72
N VAL A 189 42.70 -41.16 -14.82
CA VAL A 189 41.24 -41.22 -14.95
C VAL A 189 40.64 -42.30 -14.04
N VAL A 190 39.77 -41.89 -13.12
CA VAL A 190 38.71 -42.74 -12.54
C VAL A 190 37.45 -41.90 -12.49
N ALA A 191 36.65 -42.00 -13.55
CA ALA A 191 35.36 -41.33 -13.69
C ALA A 191 34.33 -42.33 -14.20
N THR A 192 33.64 -43.04 -13.30
CA THR A 192 32.35 -43.72 -13.56
C THR A 192 31.74 -44.21 -12.24
N ALA A 193 31.03 -43.37 -11.47
CA ALA A 193 30.25 -43.87 -10.32
C ALA A 193 29.09 -42.97 -9.83
N VAL A 194 28.63 -41.96 -10.58
CA VAL A 194 27.60 -41.01 -10.07
C VAL A 194 26.31 -41.00 -10.90
N ILE A 195 26.28 -41.61 -12.09
CA ILE A 195 25.11 -41.56 -12.98
C ILE A 195 23.96 -42.47 -12.49
N VAL A 196 24.28 -43.60 -11.87
CA VAL A 196 23.28 -44.58 -11.41
C VAL A 196 22.35 -44.04 -10.31
N PRO A 197 22.82 -43.37 -9.23
CA PRO A 197 21.93 -42.88 -8.18
C PRO A 197 21.00 -41.75 -8.65
N ILE A 198 21.45 -40.89 -9.58
CA ILE A 198 20.65 -39.76 -10.07
C ILE A 198 19.45 -40.27 -10.88
N VAL A 199 19.65 -41.26 -11.75
CA VAL A 199 18.57 -41.85 -12.55
C VAL A 199 17.57 -42.59 -11.65
N ALA A 200 18.05 -43.32 -10.63
CA ALA A 200 17.18 -43.99 -9.66
C ALA A 200 16.34 -42.99 -8.85
N PHE A 201 16.93 -41.86 -8.43
CA PHE A 201 16.22 -40.80 -7.70
C PHE A 201 15.12 -40.17 -8.56
N LEU A 202 15.41 -39.82 -9.82
CA LEU A 202 14.43 -39.23 -10.73
C LEU A 202 13.25 -40.18 -11.01
N LEU A 203 13.50 -41.48 -11.20
CA LEU A 203 12.44 -42.47 -11.37
C LEU A 203 11.56 -42.61 -10.11
N SER A 204 12.14 -42.51 -8.91
CA SER A 204 11.39 -42.56 -7.64
C SER A 204 10.44 -41.37 -7.47
N VAL A 205 10.87 -40.16 -7.86
CA VAL A 205 10.06 -38.93 -7.78
C VAL A 205 8.88 -39.01 -8.76
N ILE A 206 9.12 -39.47 -10.00
CA ILE A 206 8.05 -39.65 -11.00
C ILE A 206 7.01 -40.67 -10.51
N ALA A 207 7.46 -41.81 -9.96
CA ALA A 207 6.56 -42.82 -9.41
C ALA A 207 5.73 -42.27 -8.24
N PHE A 208 6.34 -41.48 -7.35
CA PHE A 208 5.64 -40.84 -6.23
C PHE A 208 4.60 -39.82 -6.69
N CYS A 209 4.91 -39.00 -7.70
CA CYS A 209 3.98 -38.05 -8.30
C CYS A 209 2.78 -38.75 -8.94
N VAL A 210 3.01 -39.84 -9.69
CA VAL A 210 1.92 -40.64 -10.28
C VAL A 210 1.07 -41.32 -9.20
N TYR A 211 1.71 -41.83 -8.13
CA TYR A 211 1.00 -42.42 -6.99
C TYR A 211 0.10 -41.40 -6.28
N ARG A 212 0.61 -40.19 -5.96
CA ARG A 212 -0.19 -39.12 -5.34
C ARG A 212 -1.33 -38.70 -6.24
N ARG A 213 -1.09 -38.53 -7.55
CA ARG A 213 -2.13 -38.17 -8.53
C ARG A 213 -3.21 -39.24 -8.62
N ARG A 214 -2.84 -40.53 -8.62
CA ARG A 214 -3.81 -41.65 -8.59
C ARG A 214 -4.60 -41.67 -7.28
N ARG A 215 -3.95 -41.43 -6.14
CA ARG A 215 -4.62 -41.41 -4.83
C ARG A 215 -5.61 -40.24 -4.72
N GLN A 216 -5.28 -39.07 -5.27
CA GLN A 216 -6.19 -37.93 -5.31
C GLN A 216 -7.43 -38.23 -6.15
N ARG A 217 -7.29 -38.91 -7.30
CA ARG A 217 -8.45 -39.32 -8.13
C ARG A 217 -9.41 -40.28 -7.43
N ARG A 218 -8.95 -41.04 -6.43
CA ARG A 218 -9.83 -41.94 -5.65
C ARG A 218 -10.70 -41.19 -4.64
N LYS A 219 -10.37 -39.95 -4.28
CA LYS A 219 -11.16 -39.16 -3.31
C LYS A 219 -12.36 -38.45 -3.94
N THR A 220 -12.45 -38.38 -5.27
CA THR A 220 -13.57 -37.75 -5.99
C THR A 220 -14.59 -38.74 -6.55
N ALA A 221 -14.40 -40.05 -6.37
CA ALA A 221 -15.30 -41.09 -6.89
C ALA A 221 -16.31 -41.64 -5.86
N ASN A 222 -16.24 -41.21 -4.59
CA ASN A 222 -17.08 -41.70 -3.50
C ASN A 222 -17.76 -40.56 -2.72
N LEU A 223 -18.30 -39.55 -3.41
CA LEU A 223 -19.32 -38.68 -2.85
C LEU A 223 -20.68 -39.05 -3.46
N PRO A 224 -21.49 -39.92 -2.81
CA PRO A 224 -22.81 -40.32 -3.31
C PRO A 224 -23.88 -39.23 -3.15
N TYR A 225 -23.54 -38.01 -2.75
CA TYR A 225 -24.53 -37.08 -2.19
C TYR A 225 -24.94 -35.90 -3.09
N LEU A 226 -24.37 -35.71 -4.27
CA LEU A 226 -24.75 -34.60 -5.16
C LEU A 226 -25.25 -35.05 -6.54
N ARG A 227 -26.07 -36.10 -6.57
CA ARG A 227 -26.77 -36.55 -7.79
C ARG A 227 -28.29 -36.60 -7.66
N ASN A 228 -28.88 -35.73 -6.84
CA ASN A 228 -30.34 -35.59 -6.73
C ASN A 228 -30.77 -34.14 -6.46
N TRP A 229 -30.15 -33.15 -7.11
CA TRP A 229 -30.78 -31.85 -7.26
C TRP A 229 -31.88 -31.97 -8.31
N LYS A 230 -33.03 -32.46 -7.86
CA LYS A 230 -34.29 -32.41 -8.57
C LYS A 230 -34.51 -30.95 -8.94
N ARG A 231 -34.67 -30.67 -10.23
CA ARG A 231 -35.16 -29.36 -10.66
C ARG A 231 -36.55 -29.21 -10.07
N ASP A 232 -36.66 -28.41 -9.03
CA ASP A 232 -37.95 -27.86 -8.66
C ASP A 232 -38.34 -26.95 -9.83
N THR A 233 -39.28 -27.45 -10.61
CA THR A 233 -40.02 -26.68 -11.60
C THR A 233 -40.63 -25.52 -10.84
N VAL A 234 -40.01 -24.35 -10.96
CA VAL A 234 -40.59 -23.08 -10.55
C VAL A 234 -41.91 -22.97 -11.31
N THR A 235 -43.02 -23.18 -10.61
CA THR A 235 -44.34 -22.80 -11.11
C THR A 235 -44.28 -21.29 -11.33
N PRO A 236 -44.56 -20.78 -12.54
CA PRO A 236 -44.62 -19.35 -12.77
C PRO A 236 -45.70 -18.79 -11.85
N VAL A 237 -45.30 -17.89 -10.95
CA VAL A 237 -46.23 -17.11 -10.14
C VAL A 237 -47.11 -16.34 -11.12
N PRO A 238 -48.44 -16.47 -11.07
CA PRO A 238 -49.32 -15.67 -11.90
C PRO A 238 -49.04 -14.20 -11.62
N MET A 239 -48.63 -13.46 -12.66
CA MET A 239 -48.43 -12.03 -12.56
C MET A 239 -49.73 -11.39 -12.08
N PRO A 240 -49.71 -10.56 -11.02
CA PRO A 240 -50.88 -9.78 -10.67
C PRO A 240 -51.26 -8.92 -11.86
N ALA A 241 -52.53 -9.01 -12.26
CA ALA A 241 -53.09 -8.18 -13.31
C ALA A 241 -52.79 -6.72 -13.00
N MET A 242 -52.09 -6.04 -13.93
CA MET A 242 -51.89 -4.60 -13.88
C MET A 242 -53.25 -3.92 -14.04
N ASN A 243 -53.93 -3.68 -12.92
CA ASN A 243 -54.99 -2.71 -12.85
C ASN A 243 -54.34 -1.32 -12.76
N SER A 244 -54.43 -0.58 -13.86
CA SER A 244 -54.72 0.85 -13.91
C SER A 244 -54.30 1.65 -12.66
N TRP A 245 -53.03 2.08 -12.61
CA TRP A 245 -52.65 3.19 -11.75
C TRP A 245 -53.19 4.48 -12.38
N SER A 246 -54.37 4.87 -11.94
CA SER A 246 -54.90 6.22 -12.13
C SER A 246 -54.06 7.15 -11.26
N ILE A 247 -53.30 8.03 -11.90
CA ILE A 247 -52.52 9.08 -11.23
C ILE A 247 -53.52 10.08 -10.64
N GLU A 248 -53.77 10.01 -9.34
CA GLU A 248 -54.40 11.11 -8.62
C GLU A 248 -53.39 12.25 -8.46
N PRO A 249 -53.75 13.50 -8.77
CA PRO A 249 -52.89 14.65 -8.59
C PRO A 249 -52.64 14.89 -7.09
N ILE A 250 -51.36 14.92 -6.72
CA ILE A 250 -50.87 15.28 -5.39
C ILE A 250 -51.39 16.68 -5.04
N THR A 251 -52.31 16.74 -4.08
CA THR A 251 -52.72 17.99 -3.44
C THR A 251 -51.65 18.39 -2.43
N LEU A 252 -51.06 19.56 -2.64
CA LEU A 252 -50.11 20.19 -1.73
C LEU A 252 -50.80 20.48 -0.38
N PRO A 253 -50.16 20.19 0.77
CA PRO A 253 -50.69 20.59 2.06
C PRO A 253 -50.70 22.13 2.21
N PRO A 254 -51.69 22.70 2.93
CA PRO A 254 -51.83 24.13 3.10
C PRO A 254 -50.64 24.74 3.84
N SER A 255 -50.19 25.89 3.34
CA SER A 255 -49.27 26.81 4.00
C SER A 255 -49.73 27.14 5.42
N HIS A 256 -48.83 26.98 6.38
CA HIS A 256 -49.02 27.47 7.75
C HIS A 256 -49.22 28.99 7.76
N PRO A 257 -50.23 29.50 8.49
CA PRO A 257 -50.39 30.93 8.66
C PRO A 257 -49.36 31.52 9.64
N ALA A 258 -48.81 32.64 9.17
CA ALA A 258 -48.22 33.76 9.86
C ALA A 258 -48.35 33.79 11.41
N SER A 259 -47.16 33.77 12.01
CA SER A 259 -46.75 34.45 13.24
C SER A 259 -47.69 35.60 13.68
N GLY A 260 -48.31 35.43 14.83
CA GLY A 260 -49.07 36.44 15.55
C GLY A 260 -48.39 36.81 16.87
N TYR A 261 -47.84 38.02 16.91
CA TYR A 261 -47.68 38.94 18.05
C TYR A 261 -47.67 38.35 19.47
N VAL A 262 -46.48 38.34 20.09
CA VAL A 262 -46.35 38.54 21.55
C VAL A 262 -45.84 39.96 21.78
N ASN A 263 -46.72 40.74 22.41
CA ASN A 263 -46.55 42.11 22.84
C ASN A 263 -45.77 42.11 24.17
N GLY A 264 -44.66 42.84 24.29
CA GLY A 264 -43.97 42.95 25.57
C GLY A 264 -42.63 43.67 25.58
N SER A 265 -42.62 44.85 26.22
CA SER A 265 -41.50 45.49 26.93
C SER A 265 -40.39 46.21 26.12
N GLY A 266 -40.64 47.50 25.87
CA GLY A 266 -39.85 48.64 26.36
C GLY A 266 -38.31 48.60 26.30
N LYS A 267 -37.73 49.47 25.46
CA LYS A 267 -36.96 50.66 25.87
C LYS A 267 -36.44 51.43 24.64
N PRO A 268 -36.24 52.75 24.74
CA PRO A 268 -35.91 53.60 23.60
C PRO A 268 -34.41 53.89 23.46
N ALA A 269 -34.10 54.48 22.31
CA ALA A 269 -32.91 55.27 21.96
C ALA A 269 -31.71 54.51 21.37
N THR A 270 -31.57 54.63 20.05
CA THR A 270 -30.31 55.11 19.44
C THR A 270 -30.57 55.79 18.10
N LYS A 271 -29.77 56.82 17.87
CA LYS A 271 -29.82 57.84 16.83
C LYS A 271 -29.67 57.30 15.41
N SER A 272 -30.40 57.95 14.51
CA SER A 272 -30.22 58.00 13.06
C SER A 272 -28.84 58.54 12.64
N VAL A 273 -28.17 57.84 11.73
CA VAL A 273 -27.09 58.36 10.85
C VAL A 273 -27.25 57.72 9.46
N PRO A 274 -27.02 58.45 8.36
CA PRO A 274 -27.65 58.19 7.07
C PRO A 274 -26.82 57.37 6.07
N SER A 275 -27.55 56.79 5.12
CA SER A 275 -27.12 56.08 3.92
C SER A 275 -26.16 56.87 3.03
N ALA A 276 -25.19 56.16 2.45
CA ALA A 276 -24.44 56.54 1.26
C ALA A 276 -24.19 55.28 0.37
N PRO A 277 -23.98 55.44 -0.95
CA PRO A 277 -24.44 54.51 -2.00
C PRO A 277 -23.39 53.50 -2.49
N PRO A 278 -23.78 52.51 -3.33
CA PRO A 278 -22.85 51.55 -3.91
C PRO A 278 -22.14 52.12 -5.14
N SER A 279 -20.81 52.10 -5.15
CA SER A 279 -19.99 52.35 -6.34
C SER A 279 -19.58 51.03 -6.99
N SER A 280 -20.18 50.78 -8.14
CA SER A 280 -19.69 49.91 -9.21
C SER A 280 -18.34 50.41 -9.75
N ILE A 281 -17.33 49.55 -9.82
CA ILE A 281 -16.14 49.79 -10.64
C ILE A 281 -16.01 48.67 -11.67
N THR A 282 -16.06 49.12 -12.92
CA THR A 282 -15.88 48.38 -14.17
C THR A 282 -14.50 48.75 -14.73
N GLY A 283 -13.80 47.76 -15.30
CA GLY A 283 -12.61 47.95 -16.14
C GLY A 283 -11.32 48.12 -15.33
N SER A 284 -10.15 47.69 -15.77
CA SER A 284 -9.70 47.19 -17.07
C SER A 284 -8.23 46.77 -16.91
N GLN A 285 -7.79 45.81 -17.73
CA GLN A 285 -6.44 45.69 -18.30
C GLN A 285 -5.21 45.90 -17.39
N LEU A 286 -4.33 44.88 -17.35
CA LEU A 286 -2.90 45.10 -17.63
C LEU A 286 -2.25 43.77 -18.01
N ALA A 287 -1.85 43.72 -19.28
CA ALA A 287 -0.89 42.78 -19.82
C ALA A 287 0.55 43.24 -19.50
N ALA A 288 1.48 42.32 -19.68
CA ALA A 288 2.94 42.48 -19.75
C ALA A 288 3.72 42.54 -18.43
N ALA A 289 4.45 41.47 -18.12
CA ALA A 289 5.91 41.42 -18.31
C ALA A 289 6.50 40.19 -17.58
N TYR A 290 6.66 39.07 -18.29
CA TYR A 290 7.58 38.03 -17.84
C TYR A 290 9.01 38.48 -18.16
N ARG A 291 9.74 38.86 -17.12
CA ARG A 291 11.16 39.20 -17.20
C ARG A 291 11.96 37.93 -16.92
N THR A 292 12.48 37.33 -17.99
CA THR A 292 13.49 36.27 -17.97
C THR A 292 14.77 36.84 -17.38
N VAL A 293 15.22 36.32 -16.24
CA VAL A 293 16.60 36.48 -15.77
C VAL A 293 17.22 35.09 -15.78
N SER A 294 18.01 34.85 -16.83
CA SER A 294 18.99 33.79 -16.88
C SER A 294 20.24 34.26 -16.13
N GLU A 295 20.62 33.58 -15.07
CA GLU A 295 21.92 33.76 -14.44
C GLU A 295 22.51 32.39 -14.14
N ALA A 296 23.53 32.04 -14.90
CA ALA A 296 24.35 30.86 -14.72
C ALA A 296 25.40 31.11 -13.62
N PRO A 297 25.63 30.16 -12.70
CA PRO A 297 26.84 30.19 -11.89
C PRO A 297 27.98 29.41 -12.55
N LYS A 298 29.10 30.11 -12.61
CA LYS A 298 30.43 29.74 -13.05
C LYS A 298 30.93 28.40 -12.49
N SER A 299 31.61 27.65 -13.36
CA SER A 299 32.48 26.53 -13.03
C SER A 299 33.63 26.98 -12.13
N PHE A 300 33.77 26.34 -10.97
CA PHE A 300 34.95 26.44 -10.11
C PHE A 300 35.77 25.16 -10.24
N GLN A 301 36.99 25.33 -10.70
CA GLN A 301 37.99 24.29 -10.91
C GLN A 301 38.95 24.33 -9.73
N THR A 302 39.07 23.23 -8.99
CA THR A 302 40.10 23.06 -7.96
C THR A 302 40.70 21.67 -8.08
N ASP A 303 41.90 21.62 -8.64
CA ASP A 303 42.84 20.52 -8.49
C ASP A 303 43.51 20.62 -7.12
N ALA A 304 43.46 19.54 -6.33
CA ALA A 304 44.52 19.20 -5.37
C ALA A 304 44.38 17.76 -4.88
N ARG A 305 45.30 16.94 -5.40
CA ARG A 305 45.79 15.64 -4.93
C ARG A 305 46.08 15.63 -3.42
N THR A 306 45.59 14.63 -2.69
CA THR A 306 46.25 14.07 -1.49
C THR A 306 45.77 12.62 -1.28
N GLU A 307 46.69 11.67 -1.42
CA GLU A 307 46.56 10.30 -0.92
C GLU A 307 46.73 10.30 0.60
N VAL A 308 45.81 9.69 1.37
CA VAL A 308 46.11 8.95 2.61
C VAL A 308 45.04 7.86 2.83
N SER A 309 45.51 6.74 3.37
CA SER A 309 44.91 5.43 3.64
C SER A 309 43.67 5.36 4.54
N SER A 310 42.85 4.33 4.27
CA SER A 310 42.10 3.45 5.20
C SER A 310 41.78 3.93 6.63
N ALA A 311 40.48 4.08 6.92
CA ALA A 311 39.88 3.66 8.19
C ALA A 311 38.35 3.55 8.07
N SER A 312 37.82 2.36 8.33
CA SER A 312 36.39 2.07 8.50
C SER A 312 35.87 2.75 9.77
N THR A 313 34.83 3.58 9.66
CA THR A 313 34.01 3.94 10.82
C THR A 313 32.56 4.18 10.38
N SER A 314 31.63 3.38 10.89
CA SER A 314 30.21 3.60 10.71
C SER A 314 29.79 4.82 11.55
N THR A 315 29.05 5.75 10.95
CA THR A 315 28.55 6.95 11.64
C THR A 315 27.05 7.02 11.41
N TYR A 316 26.30 6.76 12.49
CA TYR A 316 24.87 7.05 12.60
C TYR A 316 24.60 8.53 12.28
N GLY A 317 23.76 8.79 11.28
CA GLY A 317 23.26 10.13 10.98
C GLY A 317 22.32 10.61 12.08
N LYS A 318 22.74 11.64 12.81
CA LYS A 318 21.93 12.39 13.77
C LYS A 318 20.99 13.32 13.00
N VAL A 319 19.69 13.00 12.97
CA VAL A 319 18.65 13.91 12.47
C VAL A 319 18.44 15.01 13.50
N ILE A 320 18.67 16.26 13.10
CA ILE A 320 18.34 17.45 13.91
C ILE A 320 16.94 17.89 13.51
N TYR A 321 15.98 17.72 14.41
CA TYR A 321 14.67 18.37 14.29
C TYR A 321 14.79 19.81 14.80
N ILE A 322 14.54 20.77 13.92
CA ILE A 322 14.35 22.18 14.31
C ILE A 322 12.90 22.30 14.77
N HIS A 323 12.68 22.38 16.08
CA HIS A 323 11.39 22.77 16.62
C HIS A 323 11.17 24.26 16.35
N GLY A 324 10.16 24.58 15.53
CA GLY A 324 9.61 25.93 15.42
C GLY A 324 9.02 26.35 16.77
N LEU A 325 9.43 27.54 17.22
CA LEU A 325 9.02 28.14 18.49
C LEU A 325 7.50 28.38 18.51
N SER A 326 6.80 27.66 19.39
CA SER A 326 5.45 28.00 19.83
C SER A 326 5.54 29.17 20.80
N GLY A 327 4.84 30.27 20.50
CA GLY A 327 4.70 31.41 21.39
C GLY A 327 3.67 31.10 22.48
N ASP A 328 4.13 30.88 23.70
CA ASP A 328 3.28 30.77 24.88
C ASP A 328 2.77 32.16 25.30
N SER A 329 1.44 32.32 25.31
CA SER A 329 0.77 33.43 26.00
C SER A 329 0.18 32.91 27.31
N TYR A 330 0.87 33.18 28.42
CA TYR A 330 0.35 32.98 29.77
C TYR A 330 -0.67 34.10 30.09
N SER A 331 -1.92 33.73 30.37
CA SER A 331 -2.89 34.61 31.03
C SER A 331 -3.09 34.14 32.47
N THR A 332 -2.52 34.89 33.41
CA THR A 332 -2.66 34.70 34.84
C THR A 332 -3.95 35.37 35.31
N TYR A 333 -4.92 34.60 35.81
CA TYR A 333 -6.04 35.13 36.60
C TYR A 333 -5.60 35.29 38.06
N LEU A 334 -5.55 36.54 38.52
CA LEU A 334 -5.40 36.91 39.93
C LEU A 334 -6.80 37.09 40.53
N HIS A 335 -7.06 36.34 41.59
CA HIS A 335 -8.21 36.51 42.48
C HIS A 335 -7.91 37.66 43.47
N SER A 336 -8.81 38.65 43.50
CA SER A 336 -9.05 39.54 44.64
C SER A 336 -10.47 40.08 44.55
#